data_AF-A0AAE1FXU7-F1
#
_entry.id   AF-A0AAE1FXU7-F1
#
_cell.length_a   1.000
_cell.length_b   1.000
_cell.length_c   1.000
_cell.angle_alpha   90.00
_cell.angle_beta   90.00
_cell.angle_gamma   90.00
#
_symmetry.space_group_name_H-M   'P 1'
#
loop_
_entity.id
_entity.type
_entity.pdbx_description
1 polymer ?
#
loop_
_entity_poly.entity_id
_entity_poly.type
_entity_poly.pdbx_seq_one_letter_code
_entity_poly.pdbx_strand_id
1 'polypeptide(L)'
;MSVTWSFSHHVEEIVNKMECEDIKPEMEEQSSNAVVQDFPPGMAPKMLNLVKALNDLEKDLKSLTSQPYHEVLNKLSALERGKIGMMEVYTINSLFWVLMKVSGEDTDSSLRDDWKVEMGRLKETQGRLAEVEARLNRPPRDTQAASRIIKHTLGINNNRKRGERGDNS
;
A
#
# COMPACT_ATOMS: atom_id res chain seq x y z
N MET A 1 12.36 1.30 -5.56
CA MET A 1 11.10 1.19 -4.78
C MET A 1 9.97 1.02 -5.79
N SER A 2 9.12 0.00 -5.64
CA SER A 2 8.10 -0.35 -6.65
C SER A 2 7.05 0.76 -6.78
N VAL A 3 6.63 1.07 -8.01
CA VAL A 3 5.67 2.15 -8.36
C VAL A 3 4.36 2.08 -7.55
N THR A 4 3.96 0.87 -7.18
CA THR A 4 2.77 0.56 -6.35
C THR A 4 2.85 1.16 -4.95
N TRP A 5 4.03 1.16 -4.32
CA TRP A 5 4.23 1.75 -3.00
C TRP A 5 4.25 3.29 -3.04
N SER A 6 4.72 3.86 -4.14
CA SER A 6 4.71 5.30 -4.36
C SER A 6 3.28 5.84 -4.51
N PHE A 7 2.41 5.09 -5.19
CA PHE A 7 1.00 5.46 -5.33
C PHE A 7 0.24 5.34 -4.01
N SER A 8 0.45 4.28 -3.24
CA SER A 8 -0.16 4.14 -1.91
C SER A 8 0.25 5.28 -0.97
N HIS A 9 1.52 5.68 -0.99
CA HIS A 9 1.99 6.85 -0.23
C HIS A 9 1.38 8.16 -0.72
N HIS A 10 1.20 8.32 -2.03
CA HIS A 10 0.57 9.51 -2.58
C HIS A 10 -0.90 9.63 -2.16
N VAL A 11 -1.63 8.52 -2.13
CA VAL A 11 -3.01 8.51 -1.63
C VAL A 11 -3.05 8.72 -0.12
N GLU A 12 -2.13 8.13 0.66
CA GLU A 12 -1.98 8.45 2.10
C GLU A 12 -1.70 9.94 2.32
N GLU A 13 -0.85 10.55 1.50
CA GLU A 13 -0.53 11.98 1.58
C GLU A 13 -1.75 12.84 1.24
N ILE A 14 -2.53 12.47 0.23
CA ILE A 14 -3.79 13.15 -0.13
C ILE A 14 -4.80 13.02 1.01
N VAL A 15 -4.97 11.83 1.59
CA VAL A 15 -5.87 11.60 2.73
C VAL A 15 -5.43 12.40 3.96
N ASN A 16 -4.14 12.42 4.29
CA ASN A 16 -3.60 13.21 5.40
C ASN A 16 -3.74 14.72 5.15
N LYS A 17 -3.55 15.19 3.91
CA LYS A 17 -3.79 16.59 3.52
C LYS A 17 -5.26 16.98 3.63
N MET A 18 -6.18 16.04 3.46
CA MET A 18 -7.61 16.24 3.72
C MET A 18 -7.97 16.19 5.21
N GLU A 19 -7.16 15.54 6.05
CA GLU A 19 -7.32 15.52 7.51
C GLU A 19 -6.76 16.78 8.21
N CYS A 20 -5.90 17.55 7.56
CA CYS A 20 -5.40 18.83 8.09
C CYS A 20 -6.40 19.97 7.84
N GLU A 21 -7.01 20.48 8.90
CA GLU A 21 -7.85 21.70 8.87
C GLU A 21 -7.11 22.99 8.45
N ASP A 22 -5.80 22.99 8.28
CA ASP A 22 -5.02 24.19 7.94
C ASP A 22 -4.22 24.03 6.62
N ILE A 23 -4.90 24.10 5.48
CA ILE A 23 -4.24 24.42 4.21
C ILE A 23 -4.02 25.93 4.18
N LYS A 24 -2.82 26.39 4.58
CA LYS A 24 -2.30 27.72 4.24
C LYS A 24 -2.07 27.78 2.72
N PRO A 25 -2.71 28.72 2.00
CA PRO A 25 -2.48 28.84 0.56
C PRO A 25 -1.12 29.52 0.33
N GLU A 26 -0.17 28.78 -0.25
CA GLU A 26 0.94 29.40 -0.98
C GLU A 26 0.40 29.93 -2.32
N MET A 27 0.65 31.21 -2.55
CA MET A 27 0.23 31.92 -3.75
C MET A 27 1.21 31.62 -4.89
N GLU A 28 0.79 30.80 -5.85
CA GLU A 28 1.30 30.87 -7.21
C GLU A 28 0.17 31.26 -8.15
N GLU A 29 0.32 32.47 -8.69
CA GLU A 29 -0.56 33.09 -9.67
C GLU A 29 -0.15 32.62 -11.06
N GLN A 30 -1.02 31.88 -11.77
CA GLN A 30 -1.30 32.13 -13.18
C GLN A 30 -2.42 31.25 -13.78
N SER A 31 -3.40 31.97 -14.37
CA SER A 31 -4.17 31.64 -15.57
C SER A 31 -5.30 30.59 -15.49
N SER A 32 -6.50 31.04 -15.11
CA SER A 32 -7.77 30.76 -15.83
C SER A 32 -8.92 31.60 -15.25
N ASN A 33 -9.01 32.87 -15.71
CA ASN A 33 -9.85 33.93 -15.13
C ASN A 33 -11.39 33.82 -15.36
N ALA A 34 -11.92 32.67 -15.77
CA ALA A 34 -13.36 32.55 -16.06
C ALA A 34 -14.17 31.83 -14.96
N VAL A 35 -13.55 30.94 -14.17
CA VAL A 35 -14.24 30.15 -13.13
C VAL A 35 -14.17 30.81 -11.75
N VAL A 36 -13.28 31.80 -11.56
CA VAL A 36 -12.94 32.38 -10.25
C VAL A 36 -13.94 33.45 -9.78
N GLN A 37 -14.78 34.00 -10.67
CA GLN A 37 -15.66 35.14 -10.34
C GLN A 37 -16.93 34.75 -9.54
N ASP A 38 -17.35 33.47 -9.56
CA ASP A 38 -18.60 33.03 -8.93
C ASP A 38 -18.42 32.41 -7.53
N PHE A 39 -17.18 32.26 -7.05
CA PHE A 39 -16.89 31.63 -5.76
C PHE A 39 -16.26 32.60 -4.77
N PRO A 40 -16.55 32.47 -3.45
CA PRO A 40 -15.84 33.22 -2.43
C PRO A 40 -14.32 33.09 -2.59
N PRO A 41 -13.54 34.17 -2.41
CA PRO A 41 -12.11 34.20 -2.77
C PRO A 41 -11.25 33.19 -2.01
N GLY A 42 -11.65 32.78 -0.80
CA GLY A 42 -10.98 31.72 -0.05
C GLY A 42 -11.32 30.28 -0.50
N MET A 43 -12.45 30.10 -1.19
CA MET A 43 -12.96 28.81 -1.64
C MET A 43 -12.49 28.47 -3.06
N ALA A 44 -12.44 29.48 -3.94
CA ALA A 44 -11.99 29.35 -5.33
C ALA A 44 -10.68 28.55 -5.51
N PRO A 45 -9.58 28.82 -4.76
CA PRO A 45 -8.34 28.05 -4.91
C PRO A 45 -8.47 26.59 -4.45
N LYS A 46 -9.23 26.33 -3.36
CA LYS A 46 -9.46 24.97 -2.85
C LYS A 46 -10.28 24.15 -3.85
N MET A 47 -11.31 24.75 -4.43
CA MET A 47 -12.13 24.10 -5.46
C MET A 47 -11.35 23.83 -6.74
N LEU A 48 -10.55 24.79 -7.20
CA LEU A 48 -9.72 24.61 -8.38
C LEU A 48 -8.71 23.47 -8.18
N ASN A 49 -8.08 23.40 -7.00
CA ASN A 49 -7.17 22.33 -6.66
C ASN A 49 -7.86 20.96 -6.61
N LEU A 50 -9.07 20.88 -6.05
CA LEU A 50 -9.86 19.65 -6.03
C LEU A 50 -10.20 19.18 -7.45
N VAL A 51 -10.70 20.08 -8.30
CA VAL A 51 -11.06 19.77 -9.70
C VAL A 51 -9.82 19.31 -10.47
N LYS A 52 -8.68 19.98 -10.30
CA LYS A 52 -7.42 19.57 -10.91
C LYS A 52 -7.01 18.17 -10.47
N ALA A 53 -7.03 17.88 -9.17
CA ALA A 53 -6.68 16.57 -8.62
C ALA A 53 -7.62 15.45 -9.14
N LEU A 54 -8.93 15.74 -9.27
CA LEU A 54 -9.89 14.79 -9.84
C LEU A 54 -9.64 14.53 -11.33
N ASN A 55 -9.31 15.55 -12.10
CA ASN A 55 -8.97 15.41 -13.52
C ASN A 55 -7.69 14.58 -13.71
N ASP A 56 -6.67 14.82 -12.89
CA ASP A 56 -5.42 14.04 -12.90
C ASP A 56 -5.70 12.58 -12.54
N LEU A 57 -6.51 12.32 -11.51
CA LEU A 57 -6.93 10.98 -11.15
C LEU A 57 -7.75 10.29 -12.25
N GLU A 58 -8.69 10.98 -12.89
CA GLU A 58 -9.49 10.43 -13.98
C GLU A 58 -8.60 10.00 -15.16
N LYS A 59 -7.58 10.80 -15.47
CA LYS A 59 -6.60 10.48 -16.50
C LYS A 59 -5.81 9.21 -16.17
N ASP A 60 -5.37 9.08 -14.92
CA ASP A 60 -4.63 7.88 -14.47
C ASP A 60 -5.52 6.63 -14.49
N LEU A 61 -6.77 6.75 -13.99
CA LEU A 61 -7.74 5.65 -13.99
C LEU A 61 -8.13 5.23 -15.41
N LYS A 62 -8.32 6.16 -16.35
CA LYS A 62 -8.62 5.85 -17.75
C LYS A 62 -7.56 4.94 -18.40
N SER A 63 -6.29 5.18 -18.09
CA SER A 63 -5.19 4.33 -18.56
C SER A 63 -5.28 2.92 -17.97
N LEU A 64 -5.56 2.82 -16.66
CA LEU A 64 -5.73 1.57 -15.93
C LEU A 64 -6.94 0.75 -16.41
N THR A 65 -8.05 1.40 -16.75
CA THR A 65 -9.29 0.74 -17.19
C THR A 65 -9.39 0.55 -18.71
N SER A 66 -8.35 0.90 -19.46
CA SER A 66 -8.34 0.85 -20.94
C SER A 66 -8.39 -0.59 -21.49
N GLN A 67 -7.92 -1.57 -20.71
CA GLN A 67 -7.96 -2.99 -21.05
C GLN A 67 -8.90 -3.76 -20.13
N PRO A 68 -9.52 -4.85 -20.61
CA PRO A 68 -10.36 -5.68 -19.77
C PRO A 68 -9.54 -6.33 -18.65
N TYR A 69 -10.05 -6.19 -17.43
CA TYR A 69 -9.38 -6.54 -16.18
C TYR A 69 -8.77 -7.95 -16.16
N HIS A 70 -9.52 -8.94 -16.64
CA HIS A 70 -9.08 -10.34 -16.67
C HIS A 70 -7.88 -10.59 -17.60
N GLU A 71 -7.76 -9.84 -18.70
CA GLU A 71 -6.62 -9.99 -19.63
C GLU A 71 -5.32 -9.46 -19.05
N VAL A 72 -5.41 -8.38 -18.26
CA VAL A 72 -4.26 -7.79 -17.56
C VAL A 72 -3.81 -8.71 -16.43
N LEU A 73 -4.73 -9.14 -15.56
CA LEU A 73 -4.39 -10.00 -14.43
C LEU A 73 -3.80 -11.34 -14.87
N ASN A 74 -4.30 -11.94 -15.96
CA ASN A 74 -3.83 -13.23 -16.43
C ASN A 74 -2.33 -13.25 -16.77
N LYS A 75 -1.75 -12.11 -17.16
CA LYS A 75 -0.33 -11.97 -17.52
C LYS A 75 0.59 -11.77 -16.31
N LEU A 76 0.02 -11.54 -15.13
CA LEU A 76 0.77 -11.15 -13.93
C LEU A 76 0.95 -12.32 -12.97
N SER A 77 2.06 -12.30 -12.22
CA SER A 77 2.33 -13.21 -11.11
C SER A 77 1.33 -13.01 -9.96
N ALA A 78 1.17 -14.01 -9.10
CA ALA A 78 0.26 -13.91 -7.94
C ALA A 78 0.58 -12.71 -7.03
N LEU A 79 1.88 -12.37 -6.87
CA LEU A 79 2.29 -11.20 -6.09
C LEU A 79 1.87 -9.89 -6.76
N GLU A 80 2.07 -9.75 -8.06
CA GLU A 80 1.69 -8.56 -8.81
C GLU A 80 0.17 -8.36 -8.83
N ARG A 81 -0.61 -9.44 -8.99
CA ARG A 81 -2.07 -9.40 -8.84
C ARG A 81 -2.48 -8.93 -7.46
N GLY A 82 -1.82 -9.42 -6.41
CA GLY A 82 -2.05 -8.98 -5.04
C GLY A 82 -1.77 -7.48 -4.84
N LYS A 83 -0.70 -6.96 -5.44
CA LYS A 83 -0.37 -5.52 -5.40
C LYS A 83 -1.41 -4.66 -6.10
N ILE A 84 -1.89 -5.09 -7.27
CA ILE A 84 -2.94 -4.38 -8.00
C ILE A 84 -4.24 -4.40 -7.20
N GLY A 85 -4.69 -5.56 -6.72
CA GLY A 85 -5.90 -5.65 -5.92
C GLY A 85 -5.82 -4.79 -4.65
N MET A 86 -4.63 -4.72 -4.03
CA MET A 86 -4.40 -3.84 -2.89
C MET A 86 -4.56 -2.36 -3.24
N MET A 87 -3.94 -1.93 -4.34
CA MET A 87 -4.06 -0.57 -4.87
C MET A 87 -5.52 -0.21 -5.18
N GLU A 88 -6.29 -1.13 -5.78
CA GLU A 88 -7.69 -0.92 -6.12
C GLU A 88 -8.57 -0.69 -4.90
N VAL A 89 -8.50 -1.59 -3.92
CA VAL A 89 -9.30 -1.47 -2.70
C VAL A 89 -8.93 -0.20 -1.93
N TYR A 90 -7.62 0.13 -1.88
CA TYR A 90 -7.16 1.37 -1.26
C TYR A 90 -7.71 2.61 -1.95
N THR A 91 -7.71 2.62 -3.29
CA THR A 91 -8.24 3.72 -4.10
C THR A 91 -9.74 3.90 -3.88
N ILE A 92 -10.51 2.81 -3.94
CA ILE A 92 -11.97 2.84 -3.73
C ILE A 92 -12.29 3.35 -2.34
N ASN A 93 -11.62 2.84 -1.29
CA ASN A 93 -11.87 3.26 0.08
C ASN A 93 -11.51 4.74 0.32
N SER A 94 -10.49 5.23 -0.37
CA SER A 94 -10.10 6.65 -0.31
C SER A 94 -11.09 7.54 -1.05
N LEU A 95 -11.58 7.12 -2.22
CA LEU A 95 -12.60 7.86 -2.97
C LEU A 95 -13.94 7.89 -2.24
N PHE A 96 -14.29 6.80 -1.55
CA PHE A 96 -15.45 6.78 -0.67
C PHE A 96 -15.36 7.88 0.40
N TRP A 97 -14.20 8.05 1.04
CA TRP A 97 -13.99 9.14 2.00
C TRP A 97 -14.14 10.53 1.39
N VAL A 98 -13.55 10.75 0.20
CA VAL A 98 -13.69 12.02 -0.54
C VAL A 98 -15.16 12.28 -0.88
N LEU A 99 -15.90 11.27 -1.34
CA LEU A 99 -17.31 11.38 -1.65
C LEU A 99 -18.11 11.81 -0.42
N MET A 100 -17.91 11.15 0.73
CA MET A 100 -18.59 11.54 1.98
C MET A 100 -18.30 12.99 2.37
N LYS A 101 -17.05 13.43 2.23
CA LYS A 101 -16.62 14.81 2.52
C LYS A 101 -17.28 15.84 1.60
N VAL A 102 -17.45 15.52 0.33
CA VAL A 102 -18.08 16.41 -0.65
C VAL A 102 -19.60 16.42 -0.51
N SER A 103 -20.21 15.29 -0.16
CA SER A 103 -21.66 15.17 0.06
C SER A 103 -22.15 15.81 1.36
N GLY A 104 -21.24 16.17 2.29
CA GLY A 104 -21.59 16.67 3.62
C GLY A 104 -22.15 15.59 4.56
N GLU A 105 -22.02 14.32 4.16
CA GLU A 105 -22.38 13.13 4.96
C GLU A 105 -21.29 12.78 5.98
N ASP A 106 -20.21 13.56 6.03
CA ASP A 106 -19.12 13.42 6.99
C ASP A 106 -19.49 13.80 8.44
N THR A 107 -20.74 14.21 8.66
CA THR A 107 -21.32 14.55 9.95
C THR A 107 -21.76 13.33 10.77
N ASP A 108 -21.86 12.13 10.16
CA ASP A 108 -22.06 10.90 10.92
C ASP A 108 -20.73 10.41 11.51
N SER A 109 -20.55 10.66 12.81
CA SER A 109 -19.36 10.23 13.56
C SER A 109 -19.10 8.72 13.47
N SER A 110 -20.13 7.90 13.26
CA SER A 110 -19.98 6.44 13.09
C SER A 110 -19.22 6.10 11.80
N LEU A 111 -19.57 6.74 10.68
CA LEU A 111 -18.96 6.45 9.38
C LEU A 111 -17.47 6.82 9.32
N ARG A 112 -17.06 7.88 10.03
CA ARG A 112 -15.64 8.24 10.16
C ARG A 112 -14.85 7.16 10.87
N ASP A 113 -15.38 6.65 11.97
CA ASP A 113 -14.68 5.63 12.76
C ASP A 113 -14.64 4.29 12.00
N ASP A 114 -15.72 3.92 11.30
CA ASP A 114 -15.76 2.75 10.42
C ASP A 114 -14.74 2.84 9.28
N TRP A 115 -14.62 4.00 8.63
CA TRP A 115 -13.60 4.23 7.62
C TRP A 115 -12.18 4.08 8.17
N LYS A 116 -11.89 4.60 9.37
CA LYS A 116 -10.58 4.44 10.02
C LYS A 116 -10.27 2.98 10.32
N VAL A 117 -11.27 2.22 10.78
CA VAL A 117 -11.13 0.78 11.00
C VAL A 117 -10.76 0.08 9.69
N GLU A 118 -11.45 0.41 8.59
CA GLU A 118 -11.10 -0.19 7.29
C GLU A 118 -9.72 0.22 6.79
N MET A 119 -9.32 1.48 7.01
CA MET A 119 -7.97 1.91 6.68
C MET A 119 -6.92 1.13 7.49
N GLY A 120 -7.21 0.79 8.76
CA GLY A 120 -6.38 -0.09 9.58
C GLY A 120 -6.26 -1.50 9.01
N ARG A 121 -7.36 -2.09 8.56
CA ARG A 121 -7.39 -3.42 7.90
C ARG A 121 -6.59 -3.45 6.61
N LEU A 122 -6.66 -2.37 5.82
CA LEU A 122 -5.83 -2.23 4.62
C LEU A 122 -4.35 -2.15 4.97
N LYS A 123 -3.95 -1.35 5.96
CA LYS A 123 -2.54 -1.29 6.40
C LYS A 123 -2.00 -2.64 6.86
N GLU A 124 -2.81 -3.41 7.60
CA GLU A 124 -2.43 -4.78 7.99
C GLU A 124 -2.22 -5.68 6.76
N THR A 125 -3.18 -5.66 5.82
CA THR A 125 -3.10 -6.45 4.58
C THR A 125 -1.89 -6.06 3.73
N GLN A 126 -1.55 -4.75 3.70
CA GLN A 126 -0.37 -4.23 3.02
C GLN A 126 0.92 -4.75 3.67
N GLY A 127 0.97 -4.79 5.01
CA GLY A 127 2.08 -5.36 5.76
C GLY A 127 2.30 -6.84 5.44
N ARG A 128 1.20 -7.61 5.35
CA ARG A 128 1.26 -9.04 4.97
C ARG A 128 1.77 -9.22 3.53
N LEU A 129 1.34 -8.37 2.61
CA LEU A 129 1.82 -8.38 1.23
C LEU A 129 3.32 -8.02 1.14
N ALA A 130 3.76 -7.03 1.93
CA ALA A 130 5.16 -6.65 2.05
C ALA A 130 6.02 -7.79 2.60
N GLU A 131 5.52 -8.53 3.59
CA GLU A 131 6.21 -9.69 4.15
C GLU A 131 6.38 -10.79 3.10
N VAL A 132 5.33 -11.08 2.32
CA VAL A 132 5.39 -12.07 1.22
C VAL A 132 6.43 -11.66 0.17
N GLU A 133 6.46 -10.38 -0.22
CA GLU A 133 7.47 -9.85 -1.13
C GLU A 133 8.88 -9.97 -0.56
N ALA A 134 9.08 -9.62 0.72
CA ALA A 134 10.36 -9.75 1.39
C ALA A 134 10.84 -11.20 1.49
N ARG A 135 9.91 -12.15 1.72
CA ARG A 135 10.21 -13.58 1.76
C ARG A 135 10.63 -14.11 0.39
N LEU A 136 10.02 -13.62 -0.69
CA LEU A 136 10.40 -13.99 -2.07
C LEU A 136 11.77 -13.45 -2.46
N ASN A 137 12.11 -12.24 -1.99
CA ASN A 137 13.40 -11.60 -2.26
C ASN A 137 14.53 -12.05 -1.30
N ARG A 138 14.23 -12.93 -0.34
CA ARG A 138 15.20 -13.38 0.66
C ARG A 138 16.25 -14.27 0.00
N PRO A 139 17.56 -14.08 0.30
CA PRO A 139 18.59 -15.00 -0.17
C PRO A 139 18.30 -16.44 0.28
N PRO A 140 18.61 -17.45 -0.54
CA PRO A 140 18.40 -18.84 -0.20
C PRO A 140 19.13 -19.16 1.12
N ARG A 141 18.41 -19.76 2.07
CA ARG A 141 18.99 -20.14 3.37
C ARG A 141 19.86 -21.38 3.17
N ASP A 142 21.14 -21.29 3.51
CA ASP A 142 22.02 -22.47 3.56
C ASP A 142 21.64 -23.35 4.75
N THR A 143 20.72 -24.28 4.49
CA THR A 143 20.24 -25.28 5.45
C THR A 143 21.36 -26.24 5.87
N GLN A 144 22.37 -26.43 5.02
CA GLN A 144 23.50 -27.30 5.30
C GLN A 144 24.47 -26.65 6.30
N ALA A 145 24.82 -25.38 6.11
CA ALA A 145 25.58 -24.61 7.09
C ALA A 145 24.83 -24.50 8.42
N ALA A 146 23.52 -24.22 8.40
CA ALA A 146 22.71 -24.19 9.60
C ALA A 146 22.70 -25.55 10.34
N SER A 147 22.60 -26.67 9.62
CA SER A 147 22.68 -28.02 10.20
C SER A 147 24.04 -28.31 10.82
N ARG A 148 25.14 -27.86 10.19
CA ARG A 148 26.50 -28.00 10.75
C ARG A 148 26.66 -27.21 12.04
N ILE A 149 26.15 -25.97 12.07
CA ILE A 149 26.19 -25.11 13.27
C ILE A 149 25.43 -25.80 14.41
N ILE A 150 24.21 -26.29 14.17
CA ILE A 150 23.39 -26.98 15.19
C ILE A 150 24.09 -28.25 15.69
N LYS A 151 24.68 -29.06 14.80
CA LYS A 151 25.41 -30.27 15.20
C LYS A 151 26.64 -29.95 16.05
N HIS A 152 27.35 -28.87 15.71
CA HIS A 152 28.50 -28.40 16.46
C HIS A 152 28.12 -27.82 17.83
N THR A 153 27.09 -26.97 17.92
CA THR A 153 26.63 -26.39 19.20
C THR A 153 26.00 -27.42 20.13
N LEU A 154 25.29 -28.41 19.60
CA LEU A 154 24.72 -29.49 20.40
C LEU A 154 25.72 -30.62 20.71
N GLY A 155 26.97 -30.52 20.24
CA GLY A 155 27.99 -31.55 20.45
C GLY A 155 27.57 -32.93 19.91
N ILE A 156 26.70 -32.97 18.90
CA ILE A 156 26.21 -34.20 18.26
C ILE A 156 27.34 -34.71 17.36
N ASN A 157 28.37 -35.23 18.01
CA ASN A 157 29.34 -36.10 17.39
C ASN A 157 28.66 -37.46 17.28
N ASN A 158 28.61 -38.05 16.08
CA ASN A 158 28.13 -39.41 15.84
C ASN A 158 29.06 -40.47 16.49
N ASN A 159 29.41 -40.32 17.76
CA ASN A 159 30.14 -41.31 18.57
C ASN A 159 29.20 -42.36 19.16
N ARG A 160 28.15 -42.75 18.41
CA ARG A 160 27.41 -43.97 18.72
C ARG A 160 28.10 -45.11 17.98
N LYS A 161 28.97 -45.82 18.73
CA LYS A 161 29.76 -47.04 18.43
C LYS A 161 31.27 -46.82 18.32
N ARG A 162 31.89 -46.48 19.45
CA ARG A 162 33.25 -46.95 19.75
C ARG A 162 33.29 -47.42 21.20
N GLY A 163 32.82 -48.64 21.43
CA GLY A 163 32.81 -49.24 22.76
C GLY A 163 32.19 -50.63 22.75
N GLU A 164 33.05 -51.64 22.53
CA GLU A 164 33.06 -53.01 23.08
C GLU A 164 34.16 -53.77 22.29
N ARG A 165 35.40 -53.88 22.80
CA ARG A 165 35.97 -54.98 23.63
C ARG A 165 35.64 -56.37 23.03
N GLY A 166 36.57 -57.28 22.75
CA GLY A 166 38.00 -57.40 23.02
C GLY A 166 38.50 -58.69 22.36
N ASP A 167 39.81 -58.95 22.50
CA ASP A 167 40.54 -60.12 22.03
C ASP A 167 39.77 -61.45 22.12
N ASN A 168 39.95 -62.29 21.09
CA ASN A 168 39.91 -63.73 21.26
C ASN A 168 41.16 -64.35 20.63
N SER A 169 41.92 -65.05 21.48
CA SER A 169 43.02 -65.98 21.14
C SER A 169 42.60 -67.06 20.13
#